data_AF-A0A6M6DMR3-F1
#
_entry.id   AF-A0A6M6DMR3-F1
#
_cell.length_a   1.000
_cell.length_b   1.000
_cell.length_c   1.000
_cell.angle_alpha   90.00
_cell.angle_beta   90.00
_cell.angle_gamma   90.00
#
_symmetry.space_group_name_H-M   'P 1'
#
loop_
_entity.id
_entity.type
_entity.pdbx_description
1 polymer ?
#
loop_
_entity_poly.entity_id
_entity_poly.type
_entity_poly.pdbx_seq_one_letter_code
_entity_poly.pdbx_strand_id
1 'polypeptide(L)'
;MKPTEKNEGYQKKLKIMTRSAAVFFFLLAVYYIAWSFVREESFSSVIIYPIAISLIIISIEKLIFEKKSFIIYLIASVLLFGTGIIFI
;
A
#
# COMPACT_ATOMS: atom_id res chain seq x y z
N MET A 1 -18.03 13.15 26.78
CA MET A 1 -16.74 12.66 26.27
C MET A 1 -15.79 13.84 26.13
N LYS A 2 -14.59 13.73 26.69
CA LYS A 2 -13.59 14.80 26.52
C LYS A 2 -13.17 14.85 25.04
N PRO A 3 -12.89 16.03 24.47
CA PRO A 3 -12.52 16.17 23.05
C PRO A 3 -11.29 15.31 22.66
N THR A 4 -10.43 14.99 23.62
CA THR A 4 -9.29 14.06 23.48
C THR A 4 -9.71 12.61 23.23
N GLU A 5 -10.71 12.07 23.94
CA GLU A 5 -11.18 10.68 23.79
C GLU A 5 -11.82 10.45 22.41
N LYS A 6 -12.55 11.45 21.89
CA LYS A 6 -13.15 11.39 20.55
C LYS A 6 -12.08 11.35 19.46
N ASN A 7 -10.98 12.06 19.66
CA ASN A 7 -9.88 12.15 18.69
C ASN A 7 -9.07 10.85 18.66
N GLU A 8 -8.79 10.24 19.82
CA GLU A 8 -8.10 8.94 19.91
C GLU A 8 -8.89 7.81 19.23
N GLY A 9 -10.20 7.75 19.43
CA GLY A 9 -11.07 6.79 18.76
C GLY A 9 -11.06 6.93 17.23
N TYR A 10 -11.05 8.17 16.74
CA TYR A 10 -10.98 8.47 15.30
C TYR A 10 -9.63 8.05 14.69
N GLN A 11 -8.51 8.38 15.35
CA GLN A 11 -7.17 8.00 14.91
C GLN A 11 -7.01 6.47 14.84
N LYS A 12 -7.54 5.75 15.84
CA LYS A 12 -7.52 4.27 15.87
C LYS A 12 -8.31 3.67 14.71
N LYS A 13 -9.52 4.20 14.43
CA LYS A 13 -10.35 3.73 13.32
C LYS A 13 -9.69 4.00 11.96
N LEU A 14 -9.11 5.19 11.79
CA LEU A 14 -8.41 5.56 10.56
C LEU A 14 -7.19 4.66 10.33
N LYS A 15 -6.40 4.37 11.38
CA LYS A 15 -5.26 3.44 11.31
C LYS A 15 -5.66 2.03 10.86
N ILE A 16 -6.79 1.52 11.37
CA ILE A 16 -7.30 0.21 10.95
C ILE A 16 -7.71 0.24 9.47
N MET A 17 -8.43 1.28 9.05
CA MET A 17 -8.85 1.43 7.66
C MET A 17 -7.67 1.52 6.69
N THR A 18 -6.63 2.31 7.01
CA THR A 18 -5.44 2.42 6.16
C THR A 18 -4.70 1.09 6.05
N ARG A 19 -4.55 0.35 7.14
CA ARG A 19 -3.96 -1.00 7.10
C ARG A 19 -4.75 -1.97 6.25
N SER A 20 -6.07 -2.00 6.42
CA SER A 20 -6.94 -2.87 5.62
C SER A 20 -6.84 -2.54 4.14
N ALA A 21 -6.79 -1.26 3.77
CA ALA A 21 -6.59 -0.85 2.38
C ALA A 21 -5.23 -1.30 1.84
N ALA A 22 -4.14 -1.11 2.59
CA ALA A 22 -2.81 -1.56 2.18
C ALA A 22 -2.76 -3.08 1.96
N VAL A 23 -3.35 -3.85 2.88
CA VAL A 23 -3.44 -5.32 2.76
C VAL A 23 -4.28 -5.73 1.55
N PHE A 24 -5.40 -5.06 1.30
CA PHE A 24 -6.24 -5.33 0.13
C PHE A 24 -5.48 -5.19 -1.19
N PHE A 25 -4.75 -4.07 -1.38
CA PHE A 25 -3.96 -3.87 -2.59
C PHE A 25 -2.79 -4.87 -2.72
N PHE A 26 -2.20 -5.26 -1.59
CA PHE A 26 -1.17 -6.30 -1.59
C PHE A 26 -1.74 -7.66 -2.03
N LEU A 27 -2.91 -8.05 -1.50
CA LEU A 27 -3.59 -9.28 -1.89
C LEU A 27 -4.02 -9.26 -3.36
N LEU A 28 -4.39 -8.09 -3.88
CA LEU A 28 -4.67 -7.92 -5.30
C LEU A 28 -3.43 -8.21 -6.16
N ALA A 29 -2.25 -7.74 -5.76
CA ALA A 29 -1.00 -8.09 -6.45
C ALA A 29 -0.73 -9.60 -6.41
N VAL A 30 -0.91 -10.25 -5.26
CA VAL A 30 -0.73 -11.70 -5.10
C VAL A 30 -1.69 -12.47 -6.02
N TYR A 31 -2.95 -12.03 -6.12
CA TYR A 31 -3.92 -12.60 -7.04
C TYR A 31 -3.43 -12.53 -8.49
N TYR A 32 -2.95 -11.38 -8.95
CA TYR A 32 -2.45 -11.23 -10.32
C TYR A 32 -1.14 -11.98 -10.58
N ILE A 33 -0.28 -12.15 -9.57
CA ILE A 33 0.90 -13.02 -9.67
C ILE A 33 0.47 -14.46 -9.91
N ALA A 34 -0.43 -14.99 -9.07
CA ALA A 34 -0.95 -16.34 -9.24
C ALA A 34 -1.65 -16.52 -10.59
N TRP A 35 -2.44 -15.53 -11.00
CA TRP A 35 -3.14 -15.54 -12.29
C TRP A 35 -2.19 -15.52 -13.49
N SER A 36 -1.11 -14.74 -13.41
CA SER A 36 -0.04 -14.69 -14.42
C SER A 36 0.62 -16.06 -14.60
N PHE A 37 0.90 -16.77 -13.50
CA PHE A 37 1.43 -18.13 -13.56
C PHE A 37 0.45 -19.13 -14.20
N VAL A 38 -0.84 -19.02 -13.93
CA VAL A 38 -1.86 -19.93 -14.48
C VAL A 38 -2.08 -19.70 -15.98
N ARG A 39 -2.00 -18.44 -16.43
CA ARG A 39 -2.26 -18.09 -17.83
C ARG A 39 -1.02 -18.01 -18.72
N GLU A 40 0.18 -18.07 -18.15
CA GLU A 40 1.44 -17.81 -18.85
C GLU A 40 1.46 -16.42 -19.54
N GLU A 41 0.61 -15.49 -19.08
CA GLU A 41 0.48 -14.12 -19.59
C GLU A 41 1.17 -13.15 -18.63
N SER A 42 1.86 -12.14 -19.18
CA SER A 42 2.48 -11.09 -18.38
C SER A 42 1.45 -10.04 -17.97
N PHE A 43 1.22 -9.92 -16.66
CA PHE A 43 0.44 -8.85 -16.03
C PHE A 43 1.32 -7.89 -15.22
N SER A 44 2.58 -7.71 -15.64
CA SER A 44 3.62 -6.96 -14.93
C SER A 44 3.12 -5.64 -14.32
N SER A 45 2.50 -4.76 -15.12
CA SER A 45 1.99 -3.47 -14.64
C SER A 45 0.83 -3.63 -13.64
N VAL A 46 -0.08 -4.57 -13.88
CA VAL A 46 -1.23 -4.86 -13.02
C VAL A 46 -0.79 -5.47 -11.68
N ILE A 47 0.39 -6.09 -11.62
CA ILE A 47 1.01 -6.59 -10.38
C ILE A 47 1.77 -5.47 -9.67
N ILE A 48 2.54 -4.66 -10.40
CA ILE A 48 3.42 -3.63 -9.84
C ILE A 48 2.61 -2.48 -9.20
N TYR A 49 1.53 -2.02 -9.84
CA TYR A 49 0.75 -0.90 -9.32
C TYR A 49 0.11 -1.16 -7.95
N PRO A 50 -0.57 -2.30 -7.71
CA PRO A 50 -1.12 -2.59 -6.39
C PRO A 50 -0.05 -2.72 -5.29
N ILE A 51 1.14 -3.26 -5.59
CA ILE A 51 2.26 -3.28 -4.63
C ILE A 51 2.69 -1.85 -4.30
N ALA A 52 2.88 -1.00 -5.31
CA ALA A 52 3.28 0.38 -5.10
C ALA A 52 2.23 1.18 -4.31
N ILE A 53 0.93 1.01 -4.62
CA ILE A 53 -0.19 1.63 -3.88
C ILE A 53 -0.20 1.18 -2.42
N SER A 54 -0.02 -0.12 -2.16
CA SER A 54 0.07 -0.65 -0.79
C SER A 54 1.19 0.02 0.01
N LEU A 55 2.37 0.19 -0.59
CA LEU A 55 3.51 0.85 0.05
C LEU A 55 3.29 2.34 0.28
N ILE A 56 2.59 3.05 -0.62
CA ILE A 56 2.19 4.44 -0.42
C ILE A 56 1.27 4.56 0.80
N ILE A 57 0.25 3.69 0.90
CA ILE A 57 -0.69 3.70 2.02
C ILE A 57 0.04 3.45 3.34
N ILE A 58 0.97 2.48 3.39
CA ILE A 58 1.81 2.22 4.57
C ILE A 58 2.71 3.42 4.90
N SER A 59 3.26 4.09 3.89
CA SER A 59 4.08 5.30 4.08
C SER A 59 3.27 6.42 4.74
N ILE A 60 2.06 6.68 4.24
CA ILE A 60 1.15 7.68 4.78
C ILE A 60 0.76 7.33 6.23
N GLU A 61 0.45 6.05 6.50
CA GLU A 61 0.16 5.61 7.87
C GLU A 61 1.36 5.86 8.80
N LYS A 62 2.58 5.50 8.39
CA LYS A 62 3.79 5.72 9.19
C LYS A 62 4.11 7.19 9.41
N LEU A 63 3.86 8.05 8.42
CA LEU A 63 4.05 9.49 8.52
C LEU A 63 3.06 10.11 9.53
N ILE A 64 1.76 9.80 9.38
CA ILE A 64 0.69 10.43 10.17
C ILE A 64 0.66 9.91 11.60
N PHE A 65 0.76 8.59 11.80
CA PHE A 65 0.50 7.98 13.11
C PHE A 65 1.77 7.64 13.91
N GLU A 66 2.87 7.34 13.23
CA GLU A 66 4.07 6.85 13.91
C GLU A 66 5.24 7.85 13.91
N LYS A 67 5.20 8.88 13.05
CA LYS A 67 6.31 9.83 12.81
C LYS A 67 7.67 9.12 12.64
N LYS A 68 7.65 7.89 12.14
CA LYS A 68 8.82 7.04 11.92
C LYS A 68 9.31 7.18 10.49
N SER A 69 10.46 6.58 10.21
CA SER A 69 11.01 6.52 8.86
C SER A 69 10.03 5.83 7.89
N PHE A 70 9.25 6.65 7.19
CA PHE A 70 8.34 6.27 6.10
C PHE A 70 9.06 6.31 4.74
N ILE A 71 10.22 6.97 4.70
CA ILE A 71 11.01 7.27 3.51
C ILE A 71 11.36 6.01 2.72
N ILE A 72 11.68 4.90 3.40
CA ILE A 72 12.04 3.64 2.73
C ILE A 72 10.88 3.05 1.92
N TYR A 73 9.65 3.14 2.44
CA TYR A 73 8.45 2.65 1.75
C TYR A 73 8.08 3.57 0.58
N LEU A 74 8.28 4.87 0.75
CA LEU A 74 8.07 5.85 -0.31
C LEU A 74 9.06 5.64 -1.46
N ILE A 75 10.36 5.51 -1.17
CA ILE A 75 11.39 5.21 -2.17
C ILE A 75 11.07 3.90 -2.89
N ALA A 76 10.74 2.84 -2.15
CA ALA A 76 10.36 1.55 -2.74
C ALA A 76 9.14 1.69 -3.68
N SER A 77 8.13 2.47 -3.28
CA SER A 77 6.95 2.71 -4.13
C SER A 77 7.30 3.46 -5.43
N VAL A 78 8.18 4.46 -5.37
CA VAL A 78 8.62 5.23 -6.54
C VAL A 78 9.44 4.36 -7.49
N LEU A 79 10.36 3.54 -6.95
CA LEU A 79 11.13 2.59 -7.75
C LEU A 79 10.20 1.60 -8.46
N LEU A 80 9.20 1.07 -7.75
CA LEU A 80 8.21 0.18 -8.35
C LEU A 80 7.39 0.87 -9.43
N PHE A 81 6.92 2.10 -9.21
CA PHE A 81 6.26 2.89 -10.26
C PHE A 81 7.15 3.08 -11.49
N GLY A 82 8.43 3.40 -11.28
CA GLY A 82 9.41 3.52 -12.37
C GLY A 82 9.57 2.22 -13.16
N THR A 83 9.66 1.08 -12.47
CA THR A 83 9.70 -0.23 -13.16
C THR A 83 8.40 -0.52 -13.90
N GLY A 84 7.24 -0.22 -13.31
CA GLY A 84 5.94 -0.42 -13.95
C GLY A 84 5.77 0.36 -15.24
N ILE A 85 6.41 1.53 -15.38
CA ILE A 85 6.42 2.34 -16.61
C ILE A 85 7.35 1.74 -17.67
N ILE A 86 8.49 1.18 -17.27
CA ILE A 86 9.49 0.61 -18.20
C ILE A 86 9.02 -0.74 -18.77
N PHE A 87 8.20 -1.49 -18.04
CA PHE A 87 7.69 -2.81 -18.42
C PHE A 87 6.26 -2.80 -19.03
N ILE A 88 5.75 -1.61 -19.43
CA ILE A 88 4.54 -1.44 -20.28
C ILE A 88 4.95 -1.53 -21.75
#